data_AF-A0A2K3PC85-F1
#
_entry.id   AF-A0A2K3PC85-F1
#
_cell.length_a   1.000
_cell.length_b   1.000
_cell.length_c   1.000
_cell.angle_alpha   90.00
_cell.angle_beta   90.00
_cell.angle_gamma   90.00
#
_symmetry.space_group_name_H-M   'P 1'
#
loop_
_entity.id
_entity.type
_entity.pdbx_description
1 polymer ?
#
loop_
_entity_poly.entity_id
_entity_poly.type
_entity_poly.pdbx_seq_one_letter_code
_entity_poly.pdbx_strand_id
1 'polypeptide(L)'
;MCVRDDQGRFVAARTEWIELIVDVEIGEAIGLLKALNWLDEMQLYNTNIELDRKRVVDGLYSKITSTSDLRCLILFLHLLLFHFHSSSSSSSSSSSSSSSSFNFLCHHDESDALLQFISSFSIDIETWKNGTDCCSWDGITCDTISGHVVGLNLGGIGLNGEVPIQISHLSKLESLYLSGNSETQR
;
A
#
# COMPACT_ATOMS: atom_id res chain seq x y z
N MET A 1 -17.86 -18.47 4.54
CA MET A 1 -16.72 -19.37 4.22
C MET A 1 -17.18 -20.82 4.30
N CYS A 2 -16.72 -21.68 3.41
CA CYS A 2 -17.03 -23.11 3.44
C CYS A 2 -15.77 -23.95 3.17
N VAL A 3 -15.69 -25.09 3.84
CA VAL A 3 -14.65 -26.10 3.66
C VAL A 3 -15.24 -27.26 2.85
N ARG A 4 -14.48 -27.71 1.86
CA ARG A 4 -14.79 -28.89 1.05
C ARG A 4 -13.67 -29.93 1.20
N ASP A 5 -14.01 -31.21 1.03
CA ASP A 5 -13.00 -32.27 0.94
C ASP A 5 -12.30 -32.26 -0.43
N ASP A 6 -11.34 -33.16 -0.62
CA ASP A 6 -10.57 -33.32 -1.86
C ASP A 6 -11.44 -33.70 -3.07
N GLN A 7 -12.65 -34.21 -2.83
CA GLN A 7 -13.65 -34.52 -3.86
C GLN A 7 -14.61 -33.34 -4.11
N GLY A 8 -14.38 -32.18 -3.48
CA GLY A 8 -15.21 -30.99 -3.59
C GLY A 8 -16.54 -31.07 -2.83
N ARG A 9 -16.74 -32.09 -1.98
CA ARG A 9 -17.96 -32.25 -1.18
C ARG A 9 -17.92 -31.32 0.02
N PHE A 10 -19.06 -30.78 0.38
CA PHE A 10 -19.20 -29.91 1.55
C PHE A 10 -18.82 -30.65 2.85
N VAL A 11 -17.97 -30.03 3.66
CA VAL A 11 -17.58 -30.53 4.99
C VAL A 11 -18.18 -29.64 6.08
N ALA A 12 -17.94 -28.33 5.99
CA ALA A 12 -18.40 -27.37 6.98
C ALA A 12 -18.55 -25.97 6.38
N ALA A 13 -19.36 -25.12 7.00
CA ALA A 13 -19.37 -23.69 6.72
C ALA A 13 -19.47 -22.89 8.00
N ARG A 14 -18.87 -21.70 7.97
CA ARG A 14 -19.00 -20.68 8.99
C ARG A 14 -19.45 -19.39 8.32
N THR A 15 -20.37 -18.69 8.97
CA THR A 15 -20.79 -17.34 8.57
C THR A 15 -20.36 -16.39 9.66
N GLU A 16 -19.78 -15.27 9.24
CA GLU A 16 -19.23 -14.26 10.12
C GLU A 16 -19.82 -12.93 9.65
N TRP A 17 -20.59 -12.30 10.52
CA TRP A 17 -21.16 -10.99 10.24
C TRP A 17 -20.14 -9.92 10.63
N ILE A 18 -19.97 -8.93 9.75
CA ILE A 18 -19.19 -7.72 10.05
C ILE A 18 -20.24 -6.63 10.25
N GLU A 19 -20.35 -6.10 11.47
CA GLU A 19 -21.38 -5.11 11.82
C GLU A 19 -21.10 -3.72 11.23
N LEU A 20 -19.87 -3.48 10.78
CA LEU A 20 -19.44 -2.20 10.24
C LEU A 20 -19.50 -2.19 8.71
N ILE A 21 -20.01 -1.09 8.15
CA ILE A 21 -19.95 -0.82 6.70
C ILE A 21 -18.49 -0.51 6.37
N VAL A 22 -17.81 -1.51 5.78
CA VAL A 22 -16.43 -1.40 5.30
C VAL A 22 -16.40 -1.50 3.78
N ASP A 23 -15.37 -0.94 3.16
CA ASP A 23 -15.12 -1.14 1.73
C ASP A 23 -15.02 -2.63 1.41
N VAL A 24 -15.51 -3.02 0.24
CA VAL A 24 -15.61 -4.44 -0.17
C VAL A 24 -14.26 -5.16 -0.03
N GLU A 25 -13.16 -4.46 -0.33
CA GLU A 25 -11.79 -4.98 -0.28
C GLU A 25 -11.31 -5.23 1.15
N ILE A 26 -11.70 -4.35 2.08
CA ILE A 26 -11.44 -4.50 3.52
C ILE A 26 -12.29 -5.63 4.08
N GLY A 27 -13.57 -5.70 3.70
CA GLY A 27 -14.49 -6.77 4.11
C GLY A 27 -14.00 -8.15 3.69
N GLU A 28 -13.43 -8.27 2.49
CA GLU A 28 -12.85 -9.53 2.01
C GLU A 28 -11.53 -9.88 2.70
N ALA A 29 -10.66 -8.90 2.97
CA ALA A 29 -9.45 -9.13 3.75
C ALA A 29 -9.77 -9.61 5.18
N ILE A 30 -10.78 -9.03 5.81
CA ILE A 30 -11.31 -9.48 7.11
C ILE A 30 -11.92 -10.87 6.99
N GLY A 31 -12.72 -11.12 5.95
CA GLY A 31 -13.31 -12.43 5.67
C GLY A 31 -12.26 -13.52 5.50
N LEU A 32 -11.18 -13.22 4.78
CA LEU A 32 -10.02 -14.09 4.61
C LEU A 32 -9.30 -14.33 5.95
N LEU A 33 -9.03 -13.28 6.74
CA LEU A 33 -8.41 -13.45 8.06
C LEU A 33 -9.24 -14.39 8.95
N LYS A 34 -10.55 -14.15 9.02
CA LYS A 34 -11.46 -14.99 9.80
C LYS A 34 -11.46 -16.43 9.28
N ALA A 35 -11.36 -16.64 7.97
CA ALA A 35 -11.23 -17.96 7.38
C ALA A 35 -9.93 -18.65 7.77
N LEU A 36 -8.81 -17.93 7.76
CA LEU A 36 -7.50 -18.45 8.16
C LEU A 36 -7.48 -18.83 9.65
N ASN A 37 -7.99 -17.98 10.53
CA ASN A 37 -8.11 -18.30 11.95
C ASN A 37 -9.00 -19.53 12.17
N TRP A 38 -10.10 -19.66 11.41
CA TRP A 38 -10.97 -20.83 11.52
C TRP A 38 -10.29 -22.12 11.02
N LEU A 39 -9.46 -22.05 9.98
CA LEU A 39 -8.66 -23.20 9.55
C LEU A 39 -7.63 -23.63 10.60
N ASP A 40 -7.02 -22.67 11.31
CA ASP A 40 -6.11 -22.95 12.42
C ASP A 40 -6.84 -23.61 13.60
N GLU A 41 -8.02 -23.09 13.99
CA GLU A 41 -8.90 -23.71 15.00
C GLU A 41 -9.24 -25.17 14.66
N MET A 42 -9.46 -25.44 13.36
CA MET A 42 -9.79 -26.77 12.85
C MET A 42 -8.56 -27.65 12.60
N GLN A 43 -7.34 -27.14 12.85
CA GLN A 43 -6.06 -27.82 12.60
C GLN A 43 -5.86 -28.26 11.14
N LEU A 44 -6.31 -27.45 10.19
CA LEU A 44 -6.26 -27.72 8.75
C LEU A 44 -5.14 -26.93 8.06
N TYR A 45 -3.94 -27.49 8.04
CA TYR A 45 -2.72 -26.79 7.58
C TYR A 45 -2.43 -26.90 6.07
N ASN A 46 -3.09 -27.83 5.36
CA ASN A 46 -2.84 -28.09 3.93
C ASN A 46 -4.10 -27.89 3.09
N THR A 47 -4.69 -26.69 3.22
CA THR A 47 -5.98 -26.35 2.62
C THR A 47 -5.76 -25.43 1.43
N ASN A 48 -6.36 -25.74 0.28
CA ASN A 48 -6.38 -24.83 -0.85
C ASN A 48 -7.48 -23.77 -0.63
N ILE A 49 -7.13 -22.49 -0.75
CA ILE A 49 -8.05 -21.38 -0.49
C ILE A 49 -8.52 -20.83 -1.83
N GLU A 50 -9.80 -21.02 -2.14
CA GLU A 50 -10.46 -20.42 -3.28
C GLU A 50 -11.13 -19.11 -2.86
N LEU A 51 -10.84 -18.04 -3.58
CA LEU A 51 -11.37 -16.70 -3.31
C LEU A 51 -12.08 -16.17 -4.55
N ASP A 52 -13.25 -15.57 -4.34
CA ASP A 52 -14.10 -15.10 -5.43
C ASP A 52 -13.62 -13.78 -6.06
N ARG A 53 -12.64 -13.08 -5.46
CA ARG A 53 -12.14 -11.79 -5.97
C ARG A 53 -10.68 -11.80 -6.37
N LYS A 54 -10.46 -11.51 -7.66
CA LYS A 54 -9.14 -11.43 -8.30
C LYS A 54 -8.15 -10.48 -7.61
N ARG A 55 -8.57 -9.30 -7.13
CA ARG A 55 -7.66 -8.36 -6.43
C ARG A 55 -7.11 -8.93 -5.12
N VAL A 56 -7.92 -9.68 -4.37
CA VAL A 56 -7.50 -10.32 -3.12
C VAL A 56 -6.59 -11.51 -3.41
N VAL A 57 -6.91 -12.29 -4.45
CA VAL A 57 -6.07 -13.39 -4.95
C VAL A 57 -4.70 -12.87 -5.39
N ASP A 58 -4.65 -11.82 -6.20
CA ASP A 58 -3.39 -11.25 -6.71
C ASP A 58 -2.54 -10.69 -5.55
N GLY A 59 -3.16 -10.09 -4.54
CA GLY A 59 -2.48 -9.64 -3.31
C GLY A 59 -2.01 -10.77 -2.39
N LEU A 60 -2.64 -11.95 -2.47
CA LEU A 60 -2.25 -13.15 -1.72
C LEU A 60 -1.07 -13.87 -2.41
N TYR A 61 -1.17 -14.09 -3.73
CA TYR A 61 -0.18 -14.80 -4.52
C TYR A 61 1.11 -14.01 -4.73
N SER A 62 1.05 -12.67 -4.70
CA SER A 62 2.27 -11.84 -4.74
C SER A 62 3.08 -11.89 -3.44
N LYS A 63 2.48 -12.37 -2.33
CA LYS A 63 3.05 -12.27 -0.97
C LYS A 63 3.33 -13.63 -0.30
N ILE A 64 2.69 -14.72 -0.73
CA ILE A 64 2.87 -16.07 -0.14
C ILE A 64 3.72 -16.96 -1.06
N THR A 65 4.92 -17.33 -0.61
CA THR A 65 5.78 -18.36 -1.24
C THR A 65 5.94 -19.62 -0.38
N SER A 66 5.55 -19.60 0.90
CA SER A 66 5.66 -20.72 1.85
C SER A 66 4.67 -20.63 3.04
N THR A 67 4.53 -21.71 3.82
CA THR A 67 3.68 -21.76 5.04
C THR A 67 4.09 -20.74 6.12
N SER A 68 5.35 -20.32 6.13
CA SER A 68 5.90 -19.25 6.98
C SER A 68 5.28 -17.89 6.66
N ASP A 69 5.02 -17.65 5.37
CA ASP A 69 4.49 -16.38 4.87
C ASP A 69 3.01 -16.21 5.25
N LEU A 70 2.32 -17.32 5.50
CA LEU A 70 0.96 -17.36 6.02
C LEU A 70 0.90 -16.81 7.45
N ARG A 71 1.87 -17.15 8.32
CA ARG A 71 2.02 -16.54 9.65
C ARG A 71 2.35 -15.05 9.56
N CYS A 72 3.21 -14.65 8.61
CA CYS A 72 3.50 -13.23 8.36
C CYS A 72 2.27 -12.46 7.86
N LEU A 73 1.45 -13.08 7.03
CA LEU A 73 0.20 -12.50 6.52
C LEU A 73 -0.85 -12.35 7.63
N ILE A 74 -0.95 -13.33 8.53
CA ILE A 74 -1.79 -13.23 9.73
C ILE A 74 -1.31 -12.09 10.63
N LEU A 75 0.00 -11.96 10.85
CA LEU A 75 0.58 -10.85 11.64
C LEU A 75 0.34 -9.49 10.98
N PHE A 76 0.45 -9.42 9.64
CA PHE A 76 0.16 -8.21 8.86
C PHE A 76 -1.32 -7.81 8.97
N LEU A 77 -2.23 -8.77 8.81
CA LEU A 77 -3.67 -8.54 8.98
C LEU A 77 -4.03 -8.18 10.44
N HIS A 78 -3.36 -8.75 11.43
CA HIS A 78 -3.53 -8.36 12.84
C HIS A 78 -3.00 -6.94 13.11
N LEU A 79 -1.87 -6.55 12.52
CA LEU A 79 -1.34 -5.17 12.63
C LEU A 79 -2.32 -4.15 12.03
N LEU A 80 -2.89 -4.48 10.86
CA LEU A 80 -3.92 -3.67 10.20
C LEU A 80 -5.17 -3.50 11.09
N LEU A 81 -5.56 -4.54 11.83
CA LEU A 81 -6.71 -4.48 12.75
C LEU A 81 -6.42 -3.75 14.07
N PHE A 82 -5.22 -3.89 14.64
CA PHE A 82 -4.81 -3.19 15.88
C PHE A 82 -4.69 -1.67 15.69
N HIS A 83 -4.26 -1.22 14.50
CA HIS A 83 -4.26 0.20 14.13
C HIS A 83 -5.69 0.76 14.00
N PHE A 84 -6.65 -0.05 13.55
CA PHE A 84 -8.04 0.35 13.43
C PHE A 84 -8.73 0.51 14.80
N HIS A 85 -8.45 -0.38 15.75
CA HIS A 85 -9.06 -0.35 17.09
C HIS A 85 -8.52 0.78 17.98
N SER A 86 -7.24 1.13 17.84
CA SER A 86 -6.60 2.22 18.61
C SER A 86 -7.14 3.61 18.24
N SER A 87 -7.85 3.74 17.12
CA SER A 87 -8.46 5.01 16.67
C SER A 87 -9.83 5.28 17.31
N SER A 88 -10.37 4.37 18.14
CA SER A 88 -11.72 4.50 18.73
C SER A 88 -11.76 5.12 20.13
N SER A 89 -10.64 5.66 20.65
CA SER A 89 -10.60 6.29 21.97
C SER A 89 -10.09 7.72 21.92
N SER A 90 -10.93 8.68 21.53
CA SER A 90 -10.98 10.03 22.14
C SER A 90 -12.08 10.90 21.53
N SER A 91 -13.09 11.19 22.34
CA SER A 91 -14.07 12.25 22.13
C SER A 91 -13.49 13.60 22.54
N SER A 92 -13.30 14.54 21.59
CA SER A 92 -13.73 15.96 21.69
C SER A 92 -13.13 16.83 20.58
N SER A 93 -14.01 17.34 19.71
CA SER A 93 -13.97 18.58 18.90
C SER A 93 -12.65 19.35 18.70
N SER A 94 -12.12 19.33 17.47
CA SER A 94 -11.89 20.52 16.62
C SER A 94 -11.25 20.15 15.28
N SER A 95 -11.93 20.51 14.18
CA SER A 95 -11.45 20.75 12.80
C SER A 95 -10.15 20.09 12.32
N SER A 96 -10.28 19.01 11.55
CA SER A 96 -9.51 18.76 10.32
C SER A 96 -10.10 17.54 9.61
N SER A 97 -10.47 17.73 8.35
CA SER A 97 -10.94 16.68 7.44
C SER A 97 -9.77 15.77 7.08
N SER A 98 -9.66 14.63 7.75
CA SER A 98 -8.74 13.55 7.40
C SER A 98 -9.53 12.37 6.84
N SER A 99 -9.66 12.36 5.52
CA SER A 99 -10.03 11.19 4.74
C SER A 99 -8.97 10.11 4.97
N SER A 100 -9.25 9.15 5.84
CA SER A 100 -8.41 7.97 6.06
C SER A 100 -8.60 6.97 4.90
N SER A 101 -8.10 7.35 3.73
CA SER A 101 -7.82 6.43 2.64
C SER A 101 -6.60 5.60 3.03
N PHE A 102 -6.75 4.27 3.12
CA PHE A 102 -5.60 3.37 3.17
C PHE A 102 -4.90 3.39 1.81
N ASN A 103 -4.13 4.44 1.56
CA ASN A 103 -3.16 4.48 0.49
C ASN A 103 -1.87 3.88 1.04
N PHE A 104 -1.22 3.03 0.26
CA PHE A 104 0.19 2.72 0.47
C PHE A 104 0.95 4.03 0.30
N LEU A 105 1.16 4.70 1.44
CA LEU A 105 1.85 5.98 1.50
C LEU A 105 3.26 5.80 0.93
N CYS A 106 3.67 6.76 0.11
CA CYS A 106 5.06 6.94 -0.26
C CYS A 106 5.99 6.82 0.95
N HIS A 107 7.15 6.18 0.78
CA HIS A 107 8.14 6.09 1.86
C HIS A 107 8.60 7.49 2.25
N HIS A 108 8.66 7.75 3.56
CA HIS A 108 9.01 9.07 4.06
C HIS A 108 10.38 9.54 3.54
N ASP A 109 11.36 8.64 3.49
CA ASP A 109 12.70 8.91 2.97
C ASP A 109 12.69 9.32 1.49
N GLU A 110 11.78 8.76 0.68
CA GLU A 110 11.62 9.11 -0.74
C GLU A 110 10.92 10.47 -0.89
N SER A 111 9.89 10.73 -0.10
CA SER A 111 9.21 12.04 -0.08
C SER A 111 10.16 13.18 0.35
N ASP A 112 11.02 12.91 1.33
CA ASP A 112 12.03 13.87 1.79
C ASP A 112 13.12 14.09 0.74
N ALA A 113 13.57 13.02 0.07
CA ALA A 113 14.54 13.13 -1.01
C ALA A 113 13.99 13.96 -2.19
N LEU A 114 12.72 13.77 -2.54
CA LEU A 114 12.03 14.55 -3.57
C LEU A 114 11.92 16.03 -3.19
N LEU A 115 11.52 16.36 -1.96
CA LEU A 115 11.45 17.75 -1.48
C LEU A 115 12.85 18.41 -1.43
N GLN A 116 13.87 17.67 -1.03
CA GLN A 116 15.26 18.15 -1.09
C GLN A 116 15.73 18.36 -2.54
N PHE A 117 15.30 17.50 -3.46
CA PHE A 117 15.61 17.63 -4.89
C PHE A 117 15.03 18.92 -5.46
N ILE A 118 13.72 19.18 -5.34
CA ILE A 118 13.11 20.39 -5.93
C ILE A 118 13.56 21.69 -5.26
N SER A 119 13.82 21.66 -3.96
CA SER A 119 14.33 22.83 -3.22
C SER A 119 15.75 23.21 -3.66
N SER A 120 16.58 22.25 -4.09
CA SER A 120 17.90 22.54 -4.66
C SER A 120 17.84 23.40 -5.93
N PHE A 121 16.74 23.31 -6.68
CA PHE A 121 16.46 24.12 -7.86
C PHE A 121 15.65 25.39 -7.54
N SER A 122 15.29 25.62 -6.28
CA SER A 122 14.40 26.72 -5.86
C SER A 122 13.05 26.71 -6.59
N ILE A 123 12.55 25.51 -6.92
CA ILE A 123 11.24 25.31 -7.56
C ILE A 123 10.22 24.92 -6.49
N ASP A 124 9.03 25.51 -6.56
CA ASP A 124 7.86 25.10 -5.78
C ASP A 124 6.85 24.44 -6.72
N ILE A 125 6.50 23.19 -6.43
CA ILE A 125 5.47 22.44 -7.15
C ILE A 125 4.25 22.39 -6.24
N GLU A 126 3.10 22.82 -6.75
CA GLU A 126 1.89 23.03 -5.94
C GLU A 126 1.47 21.79 -5.16
N THR A 127 1.62 20.59 -5.72
CA THR A 127 1.23 19.35 -5.06
C THR A 127 2.30 18.79 -4.11
N TRP A 128 3.57 19.20 -4.23
CA TRP A 128 4.68 18.64 -3.47
C TRP A 128 4.74 19.26 -2.08
N LYS A 129 4.00 18.69 -1.13
CA LYS A 129 3.87 19.23 0.23
C LYS A 129 4.34 18.24 1.29
N ASN A 130 5.16 18.73 2.21
CA ASN A 130 5.61 17.95 3.35
C ASN A 130 4.42 17.41 4.16
N GLY A 131 4.50 16.15 4.60
CA GLY A 131 3.44 15.47 5.32
C GLY A 131 2.25 15.01 4.46
N THR A 132 2.34 15.13 3.13
CA THR A 132 1.37 14.54 2.19
C THR A 132 1.96 13.35 1.45
N ASP A 133 1.10 12.50 0.90
CA ASP A 133 1.52 11.30 0.18
C ASP A 133 2.21 11.65 -1.15
N CYS A 134 3.51 11.36 -1.28
CA CYS A 134 4.24 11.68 -2.50
C CYS A 134 3.71 10.94 -3.75
N CYS A 135 3.04 9.80 -3.58
CA CYS A 135 2.41 9.07 -4.68
C CYS A 135 1.20 9.80 -5.28
N SER A 136 0.70 10.83 -4.59
CA SER A 136 -0.34 11.73 -5.09
C SER A 136 0.20 13.01 -5.71
N TRP A 137 1.52 13.22 -5.68
CA TRP A 137 2.13 14.43 -6.25
C TRP A 137 2.18 14.37 -7.78
N ASP A 138 1.99 15.53 -8.40
CA ASP A 138 2.13 15.69 -9.84
C ASP A 138 3.53 15.24 -10.30
N GLY A 139 3.52 14.39 -11.32
CA GLY A 139 4.74 13.85 -11.91
C GLY A 139 5.35 12.65 -11.18
N ILE A 140 4.78 12.19 -10.05
CA ILE A 140 5.24 10.98 -9.35
C ILE A 140 4.42 9.77 -9.77
N THR A 141 5.11 8.65 -10.01
CA THR A 141 4.50 7.33 -10.20
C THR A 141 5.09 6.39 -9.17
N CYS A 142 4.23 5.79 -8.34
CA CYS A 142 4.64 4.78 -7.37
C CYS A 142 4.24 3.38 -7.80
N ASP A 143 5.02 2.39 -7.36
CA ASP A 143 4.59 1.01 -7.38
C ASP A 143 3.39 0.83 -6.46
N THR A 144 2.28 0.35 -7.03
CA THR A 144 1.00 0.23 -6.34
C THR A 144 1.00 -0.78 -5.18
N ILE A 145 2.05 -1.61 -5.07
CA ILE A 145 2.17 -2.68 -4.09
C ILE A 145 3.09 -2.27 -2.92
N SER A 146 4.23 -1.66 -3.22
CA SER A 146 5.27 -1.33 -2.25
C SER A 146 5.29 0.14 -1.82
N GLY A 147 4.61 1.02 -2.55
CA GLY A 147 4.61 2.47 -2.31
C GLY A 147 5.93 3.15 -2.70
N HIS A 148 6.86 2.42 -3.33
CA HIS A 148 8.12 3.00 -3.78
C HIS A 148 7.93 3.85 -5.04
N VAL A 149 8.66 4.95 -5.13
CA VAL A 149 8.70 5.78 -6.35
C VAL A 149 9.43 5.02 -7.47
N VAL A 150 8.70 4.73 -8.55
CA VAL A 150 9.22 4.05 -9.75
C VAL A 150 9.29 4.97 -10.97
N GLY A 151 8.56 6.09 -10.95
CA GLY A 151 8.57 7.07 -12.03
C GLY A 151 8.61 8.51 -11.51
N LEU A 152 9.44 9.33 -12.13
CA LEU A 152 9.57 10.76 -11.86
C LEU A 152 9.55 11.54 -13.17
N ASN A 153 8.54 12.40 -13.33
CA ASN A 153 8.37 13.29 -14.47
C ASN A 153 8.45 14.75 -14.03
N LEU A 154 9.53 15.41 -14.42
CA LEU A 154 9.79 16.83 -14.17
C LEU A 154 10.06 17.57 -15.49
N GLY A 155 9.43 17.12 -16.58
CA GLY A 155 9.65 17.72 -17.89
C GLY A 155 9.16 19.16 -17.96
N GLY A 156 10.01 20.06 -18.47
CA GLY A 156 9.62 21.46 -18.75
C GLY A 156 9.29 22.32 -17.54
N ILE A 157 9.65 21.90 -16.32
CA ILE A 157 9.38 22.68 -15.09
C ILE A 157 10.41 23.77 -14.83
N GLY A 158 11.41 23.91 -15.71
CA GLY A 158 12.45 24.94 -15.60
C GLY A 158 13.62 24.54 -14.72
N LEU A 159 13.95 23.24 -14.64
CA LEU A 159 15.17 22.80 -13.96
C LEU A 159 16.40 23.38 -14.67
N ASN A 160 17.30 23.96 -13.89
CA ASN A 160 18.54 24.56 -14.36
C ASN A 160 19.71 24.10 -13.48
N GLY A 161 20.72 23.48 -14.09
CA GLY A 161 21.89 22.94 -13.38
C GLY A 161 22.04 21.42 -13.51
N GLU A 162 22.95 20.86 -12.71
CA GLU A 162 23.20 19.42 -12.65
C GLU A 162 22.15 18.72 -11.78
N VAL A 163 21.81 17.47 -12.12
CA VAL A 163 20.87 16.64 -11.35
C VAL A 163 21.49 16.30 -9.98
N PRO A 164 20.89 16.72 -8.86
CA PRO A 164 21.39 16.46 -7.51
C PRO A 164 21.47 14.97 -7.17
N ILE A 165 22.44 14.60 -6.32
CA ILE A 165 22.67 13.22 -5.88
C ILE A 165 21.50 12.62 -5.10
N GLN A 166 20.61 13.46 -4.57
CA GLN A 166 19.42 13.08 -3.80
C GLN A 166 18.50 12.14 -4.59
N ILE A 167 18.53 12.20 -5.93
CA ILE A 167 17.79 11.26 -6.78
C ILE A 167 18.22 9.80 -6.57
N SER A 168 19.44 9.56 -6.06
CA SER A 168 19.94 8.22 -5.72
C SER A 168 19.20 7.55 -4.55
N HIS A 169 18.47 8.32 -3.74
CA HIS A 169 17.63 7.76 -2.68
C HIS A 169 16.35 7.11 -3.22
N LEU A 170 15.96 7.41 -4.47
CA LEU A 170 14.86 6.74 -5.17
C LEU A 170 15.36 5.41 -5.75
N SER A 171 15.68 4.47 -4.86
CA SER A 171 16.37 3.21 -5.20
C SER A 171 15.60 2.27 -6.15
N LYS A 172 14.30 2.52 -6.33
CA LYS A 172 13.40 1.78 -7.21
C LYS A 172 12.99 2.55 -8.46
N LEU A 173 13.61 3.71 -8.72
CA LEU A 173 13.27 4.53 -9.87
C LEU A 173 13.63 3.80 -11.18
N GLU A 174 12.62 3.58 -12.01
CA GLU A 174 12.74 2.93 -13.32
C GLU A 174 12.64 3.94 -14.46
N SER A 175 11.86 5.00 -14.28
CA SER A 175 11.56 6.02 -15.30
C SER A 175 11.85 7.42 -14.80
N LEU A 176 12.74 8.13 -15.49
CA LEU A 176 13.08 9.52 -15.21
C LEU A 176 12.89 10.38 -16.47
N TYR A 177 12.02 11.39 -16.39
CA TYR A 177 11.73 12.29 -17.49
C TYR A 177 12.07 13.74 -17.13
N LEU A 178 13.17 14.25 -17.70
CA LEU A 178 13.69 15.61 -17.47
C LEU A 178 13.68 16.47 -18.75
N SER A 179 13.07 16.01 -19.84
CA SER A 179 13.14 16.72 -21.11
C SER A 179 12.48 18.11 -21.04
N GLY A 180 12.97 19.06 -21.84
CA GLY A 180 12.45 20.44 -21.82
C GLY A 180 12.99 21.30 -20.67
N ASN A 181 13.92 20.77 -19.87
CA ASN A 181 14.70 21.55 -18.92
C ASN A 181 16.04 22.00 -19.51
N SER A 182 16.65 23.05 -18.96
CA SER A 182 17.99 23.50 -19.35
C SER A 182 19.03 22.67 -18.61
N GLU A 183 19.16 21.40 -18.97
CA GLU A 183 20.26 20.55 -18.51
C GLU A 183 21.57 21.08 -19.12
N THR A 184 22.49 21.57 -18.29
CA THR A 184 23.86 21.83 -18.73
C THR A 184 24.56 20.50 -18.93
N GLN A 185 24.61 20.05 -20.19
CA GLN A 185 25.52 19.01 -20.67
C GLN A 185 26.94 19.31 -20.20
N ARG A 186 27.54 18.37 -19.47
CA ARG A 186 28.99 18.26 -19.39
C ARG A 186 29.42 16.82 -19.66
#